data_AF-A0A1I1DF49-F1
#
_entry.id   AF-A0A1I1DF49-F1
#
_cell.length_a   1.000
_cell.length_b   1.000
_cell.length_c   1.000
_cell.angle_alpha   90.00
_cell.angle_beta   90.00
_cell.angle_gamma   90.00
#
_symmetry.space_group_name_H-M   'P 1'
#
loop_
_entity.id
_entity.type
_entity.pdbx_description
1 polymer ?
#
loop_
_entity_poly.entity_id
_entity_poly.type
_entity_poly.pdbx_seq_one_letter_code
_entity_poly.pdbx_strand_id
1 'polypeptide(L)'
;MKIKFLILLLLSSGCAIQGEIYRLQQRMNPWMTLLSDEEDQLFASNNTNELGAIIDNKEKLDPFFAKKMRELRIAEAIMSFDGTQTAHFYYHVLLKDLAKFSYHDFMKNLSPDELDIFLAENRQFKDNPFSSNKKIIKIIEDAKKNYGMTGFNDIQILNYYRTISLPAIVFPVVYDLLAFLAKYGALSDFMAGDFNRTIQNLSSIEKNKKSRRVPTRKQAEKDSLEWKNIIERTQFFSISDEKLLEIIKNVILPEMDPDIRERTLSNISTRFGVDL
;
A
#
# COMPACT_ATOMS: atom_id res chain seq x y z
N MET A 1 17.83 -31.50 6.46
CA MET A 1 17.28 -30.53 7.43
C MET A 1 16.65 -29.30 6.79
N LYS A 2 17.34 -28.53 5.93
CA LYS A 2 16.88 -27.22 5.43
C LYS A 2 15.46 -27.18 4.84
N ILE A 3 15.06 -28.16 4.03
CA ILE A 3 13.72 -28.19 3.38
C ILE A 3 12.57 -28.31 4.39
N LYS A 4 12.68 -29.18 5.41
CA LYS A 4 11.63 -29.34 6.43
C LYS A 4 11.44 -28.07 7.28
N PHE A 5 12.52 -27.33 7.54
CA PHE A 5 12.45 -26.05 8.25
C PHE A 5 11.78 -24.96 7.40
N LEU A 6 12.11 -24.89 6.10
CA LEU A 6 11.48 -23.95 5.17
C LEU A 6 9.96 -24.18 5.05
N ILE A 7 9.53 -25.45 4.95
CA ILE A 7 8.10 -25.82 4.90
C ILE A 7 7.39 -25.42 6.20
N LEU A 8 7.99 -25.66 7.36
CA LEU A 8 7.41 -25.28 8.65
C LEU A 8 7.24 -23.76 8.78
N LEU A 9 8.22 -22.99 8.27
CA LEU A 9 8.22 -21.54 8.32
C LEU A 9 7.15 -20.94 7.38
N LEU A 10 7.00 -21.49 6.17
CA LEU A 10 5.93 -21.14 5.22
C LEU A 10 4.53 -21.47 5.75
N LEU A 11 4.37 -22.62 6.43
CA LEU A 11 3.11 -22.99 7.08
C LEU A 11 2.76 -22.05 8.25
N SER A 12 3.74 -21.67 9.08
CA SER A 12 3.50 -20.72 10.18
C SER A 12 3.13 -19.31 9.69
N SER A 13 3.76 -18.82 8.62
CA SER A 13 3.44 -17.50 8.05
C SER A 13 2.06 -17.48 7.38
N GLY A 14 1.68 -18.56 6.69
CA GLY A 14 0.33 -18.69 6.11
C GLY A 14 -0.77 -18.63 7.17
N CYS A 15 -0.60 -19.32 8.30
CA CYS A 15 -1.54 -19.26 9.43
C CYS A 15 -1.60 -17.86 10.07
N ALA A 16 -0.48 -17.15 10.19
CA ALA A 16 -0.45 -15.79 10.75
C ALA A 16 -1.18 -14.78 9.84
N ILE A 17 -0.96 -14.85 8.53
CA ILE A 17 -1.64 -13.98 7.54
C ILE A 17 -3.15 -14.24 7.55
N GLN A 18 -3.57 -15.52 7.52
CA GLN A 18 -5.00 -15.87 7.55
C GLN A 18 -5.68 -15.41 8.85
N GLY A 19 -4.98 -15.51 9.99
CA GLY A 19 -5.47 -15.01 11.28
C GLY A 19 -5.65 -13.50 11.32
N GLU A 20 -4.72 -12.74 10.71
CA GLU A 20 -4.80 -11.27 10.64
C GLU A 20 -5.90 -10.79 9.68
N ILE A 21 -6.05 -11.44 8.52
CA ILE A 21 -7.19 -11.21 7.61
C ILE A 21 -8.51 -11.43 8.34
N TYR A 22 -8.66 -12.56 9.05
CA TYR A 22 -9.85 -12.85 9.84
C TYR A 22 -10.09 -11.81 10.93
N ARG A 23 -9.04 -11.38 11.67
CA ARG A 23 -9.15 -10.34 12.70
C ARG A 23 -9.65 -9.01 12.13
N LEU A 24 -9.18 -8.62 10.95
CA LEU A 24 -9.60 -7.39 10.28
C LEU A 24 -11.01 -7.51 9.68
N GLN A 25 -11.38 -8.67 9.11
CA GLN A 25 -12.75 -8.97 8.70
C GLN A 25 -13.73 -8.84 9.87
N GLN A 26 -13.43 -9.38 11.05
CA GLN A 26 -14.31 -9.28 12.22
C GLN A 26 -14.50 -7.84 12.75
N ARG A 27 -13.58 -6.91 12.41
CA ARG A 27 -13.73 -5.48 12.71
C ARG A 27 -14.53 -4.75 11.63
N MET A 28 -14.41 -5.17 10.37
CA MET A 28 -15.12 -4.59 9.22
C MET A 28 -16.58 -5.07 9.12
N ASN A 29 -16.87 -6.35 9.41
CA ASN A 29 -18.20 -6.93 9.23
C ASN A 29 -19.29 -6.17 10.02
N PRO A 30 -19.12 -5.80 11.31
CA PRO A 30 -20.13 -5.03 12.04
C PRO A 30 -20.47 -3.69 11.39
N TRP A 31 -19.48 -3.01 10.81
CA TRP A 31 -19.67 -1.76 10.07
C TRP A 31 -20.51 -1.99 8.81
N MET A 32 -20.08 -2.91 7.94
CA MET A 32 -20.81 -3.22 6.70
C MET A 32 -22.25 -3.68 6.97
N THR A 33 -22.51 -4.39 8.09
CA THR A 33 -23.88 -4.80 8.45
C THR A 33 -24.78 -3.69 9.01
N LEU A 34 -24.25 -2.49 9.26
CA LEU A 34 -25.03 -1.32 9.71
C LEU A 34 -25.41 -0.39 8.57
N LEU A 35 -24.74 -0.52 7.42
CA LEU A 35 -25.01 0.28 6.23
C LEU A 35 -26.18 -0.33 5.44
N SER A 36 -26.94 0.54 4.77
CA SER A 36 -27.87 0.17 3.70
C SER A 36 -27.13 0.09 2.36
N ASP A 37 -27.75 -0.51 1.33
CA ASP A 37 -27.16 -0.58 -0.02
C ASP A 37 -26.71 0.80 -0.57
N GLU A 38 -27.45 1.87 -0.24
CA GLU A 38 -27.13 3.26 -0.62
C GLU A 38 -25.92 3.79 0.17
N GLU A 39 -25.89 3.57 1.48
CA GLU A 39 -24.76 3.93 2.36
C GLU A 39 -23.48 3.16 1.98
N ASP A 40 -23.60 1.90 1.55
CA ASP A 40 -22.52 1.07 1.01
C ASP A 40 -21.96 1.65 -0.30
N GLN A 41 -22.81 2.23 -1.18
CA GLN A 41 -22.32 2.91 -2.39
C GLN A 41 -21.61 4.24 -2.09
N LEU A 42 -22.09 4.98 -1.08
CA LEU A 42 -21.39 6.18 -0.59
C LEU A 42 -20.04 5.81 0.02
N PHE A 43 -19.98 4.73 0.80
CA PHE A 43 -18.73 4.19 1.34
C PHE A 43 -17.78 3.77 0.21
N ALA A 44 -18.24 2.94 -0.74
CA ALA A 44 -17.43 2.46 -1.86
C ALA A 44 -16.91 3.57 -2.78
N SER A 45 -17.63 4.69 -2.87
CA SER A 45 -17.26 5.86 -3.68
C SER A 45 -16.43 6.91 -2.92
N ASN A 46 -16.00 6.61 -1.69
CA ASN A 46 -15.30 7.51 -0.77
C ASN A 46 -16.06 8.82 -0.43
N ASN A 47 -17.39 8.80 -0.46
CA ASN A 47 -18.21 9.95 -0.08
C ASN A 47 -18.53 9.93 1.43
N THR A 48 -17.46 9.98 2.23
CA THR A 48 -17.48 9.88 3.69
C THR A 48 -18.24 11.03 4.36
N ASN A 49 -18.30 12.21 3.74
CA ASN A 49 -19.03 13.37 4.25
C ASN A 49 -20.55 13.15 4.20
N GLU A 50 -21.07 12.68 3.07
CA GLU A 50 -22.51 12.42 2.89
C GLU A 50 -22.94 11.20 3.72
N LEU A 51 -22.15 10.12 3.67
CA LEU A 51 -22.34 8.95 4.54
C LEU A 51 -22.32 9.33 6.03
N GLY A 52 -21.39 10.21 6.44
CA GLY A 52 -21.27 10.69 7.80
C GLY A 52 -22.51 11.47 8.27
N ALA A 53 -23.04 12.35 7.41
CA ALA A 53 -24.28 13.08 7.68
C ALA A 53 -25.50 12.15 7.82
N ILE A 54 -25.58 11.07 7.01
CA ILE A 54 -26.62 10.05 7.13
C ILE A 54 -26.48 9.29 8.45
N ILE A 55 -25.27 8.89 8.84
CA ILE A 55 -24.98 8.23 10.12
C ILE A 55 -25.40 9.11 11.30
N ASP A 56 -24.98 10.38 11.32
CA ASP A 56 -25.32 11.34 12.38
C ASP A 56 -26.82 11.62 12.46
N ASN A 57 -27.57 11.43 11.37
CA ASN A 57 -29.03 11.51 11.37
C ASN A 57 -29.67 10.21 11.89
N LYS A 58 -29.19 9.04 11.44
CA LYS A 58 -29.64 7.72 11.93
C LYS A 58 -29.41 7.58 13.45
N GLU A 59 -28.28 8.05 13.99
CA GLU A 59 -28.03 8.02 15.44
C GLU A 59 -29.01 8.88 16.27
N LYS A 60 -29.65 9.89 15.67
CA LYS A 60 -30.67 10.73 16.34
C LYS A 60 -32.07 10.12 16.27
N LEU A 61 -32.35 9.34 15.23
CA LEU A 61 -33.69 8.85 14.89
C LEU A 61 -33.92 7.38 15.24
N ASP A 62 -32.86 6.56 15.25
CA ASP A 62 -32.90 5.13 15.55
C ASP A 62 -32.03 4.79 16.78
N PRO A 63 -32.64 4.56 17.96
CA PRO A 63 -31.93 4.15 19.18
C PRO A 63 -31.20 2.81 19.09
N PHE A 64 -31.62 1.89 18.21
CA PHE A 64 -30.95 0.62 18.00
C PHE A 64 -29.67 0.82 17.18
N PHE A 65 -29.75 1.59 16.09
CA PHE A 65 -28.58 1.99 15.31
C PHE A 65 -27.58 2.78 16.17
N ALA A 66 -28.04 3.77 16.92
CA ALA A 66 -27.19 4.56 17.83
C ALA A 66 -26.46 3.69 18.87
N LYS A 67 -27.15 2.68 19.44
CA LYS A 67 -26.53 1.70 20.33
C LYS A 67 -25.45 0.89 19.62
N LYS A 68 -25.72 0.42 18.40
CA LYS A 68 -24.78 -0.39 17.62
C LYS A 68 -23.55 0.40 17.16
N MET A 69 -23.75 1.62 16.67
CA MET A 69 -22.66 2.53 16.30
C MET A 69 -21.79 2.87 17.51
N ARG A 70 -22.39 3.09 18.69
CA ARG A 70 -21.65 3.22 19.95
C ARG A 70 -20.86 1.97 20.33
N GLU A 71 -21.46 0.78 20.28
CA GLU A 71 -20.75 -0.50 20.56
C GLU A 71 -19.52 -0.65 19.65
N LEU A 72 -19.68 -0.33 18.37
CA LEU A 72 -18.63 -0.33 17.35
C LEU A 72 -17.53 0.70 17.63
N ARG A 73 -17.89 1.96 17.94
CA ARG A 73 -16.90 3.01 18.29
C ARG A 73 -16.16 2.70 19.60
N ILE A 74 -16.74 1.97 20.56
CA ILE A 74 -16.05 1.46 21.75
C ILE A 74 -15.01 0.41 21.36
N ALA A 75 -15.40 -0.58 20.56
CA ALA A 75 -14.52 -1.68 20.16
C ALA A 75 -13.27 -1.19 19.41
N GLU A 76 -13.42 -0.14 18.60
CA GLU A 76 -12.34 0.50 17.84
C GLU A 76 -11.64 1.66 18.57
N ALA A 77 -12.04 1.98 19.81
CA ALA A 77 -11.52 3.09 20.62
C ALA A 77 -11.64 4.50 19.98
N ILE A 78 -12.67 4.70 19.15
CA ILE A 78 -12.97 5.95 18.41
C ILE A 78 -14.23 6.65 18.94
N MET A 79 -14.51 6.54 20.24
CA MET A 79 -15.75 7.03 20.87
C MET A 79 -16.06 8.52 20.71
N SER A 80 -15.07 9.35 20.35
CA SER A 80 -15.24 10.78 20.12
C SER A 80 -15.55 11.15 18.66
N PHE A 81 -15.61 10.18 17.75
CA PHE A 81 -15.77 10.44 16.31
C PHE A 81 -17.23 10.70 15.95
N ASP A 82 -17.47 11.73 15.14
CA ASP A 82 -18.73 11.93 14.42
C ASP A 82 -18.90 10.90 13.29
N GLY A 83 -20.03 10.91 12.59
CA GLY A 83 -20.30 10.00 11.48
C GLY A 83 -19.24 10.06 10.36
N THR A 84 -18.77 11.26 10.01
CA THR A 84 -17.78 11.50 8.94
C THR A 84 -16.40 10.95 9.33
N GLN A 85 -15.95 11.24 10.56
CA GLN A 85 -14.71 10.71 11.12
C GLN A 85 -14.77 9.18 11.27
N THR A 86 -15.93 8.64 11.62
CA THR A 86 -16.16 7.18 11.69
C THR A 86 -16.05 6.55 10.30
N ALA A 87 -16.73 7.10 9.29
CA ALA A 87 -16.65 6.64 7.90
C ALA A 87 -15.20 6.69 7.35
N HIS A 88 -14.48 7.79 7.58
CA HIS A 88 -13.07 7.91 7.21
C HIS A 88 -12.17 6.88 7.90
N PHE A 89 -12.40 6.57 9.18
CA PHE A 89 -11.65 5.54 9.88
C PHE A 89 -11.85 4.16 9.23
N TYR A 90 -13.09 3.79 8.94
CA TYR A 90 -13.36 2.52 8.27
C TYR A 90 -12.78 2.45 6.85
N TYR A 91 -12.87 3.53 6.07
CA TYR A 91 -12.39 3.55 4.68
C TYR A 91 -10.86 3.65 4.55
N HIS A 92 -10.21 4.56 5.29
CA HIS A 92 -8.78 4.86 5.16
C HIS A 92 -7.89 4.18 6.20
N VAL A 93 -8.43 3.60 7.27
CA VAL A 93 -7.65 2.81 8.24
C VAL A 93 -7.95 1.34 8.06
N LEU A 94 -9.17 0.88 8.37
CA LEU A 94 -9.48 -0.55 8.42
C LEU A 94 -9.54 -1.21 7.04
N LEU A 95 -10.30 -0.65 6.10
CA LEU A 95 -10.40 -1.20 4.75
C LEU A 95 -9.04 -1.19 4.05
N LYS A 96 -8.25 -0.13 4.25
CA LYS A 96 -6.89 -0.03 3.71
C LYS A 96 -5.99 -1.14 4.24
N ASP A 97 -6.04 -1.42 5.54
CA ASP A 97 -5.22 -2.48 6.14
C ASP A 97 -5.65 -3.88 5.70
N LEU A 98 -6.95 -4.10 5.45
CA LEU A 98 -7.48 -5.35 4.91
C LEU A 98 -7.23 -5.50 3.39
N ALA A 99 -7.28 -4.41 2.62
CA ALA A 99 -7.03 -4.38 1.19
C ALA A 99 -5.54 -4.60 0.82
N LYS A 100 -4.61 -4.38 1.75
CA LYS A 100 -3.18 -4.68 1.55
C LYS A 100 -2.94 -6.11 1.05
N PHE A 101 -3.64 -7.07 1.64
CA PHE A 101 -3.46 -8.49 1.34
C PHE A 101 -3.80 -8.81 -0.12
N SER A 102 -4.92 -8.31 -0.64
CA SER A 102 -5.32 -8.49 -2.04
C SER A 102 -4.58 -7.56 -3.02
N TYR A 103 -4.19 -6.36 -2.60
CA TYR A 103 -3.40 -5.43 -3.42
C TYR A 103 -2.02 -6.01 -3.79
N HIS A 104 -1.36 -6.73 -2.89
CA HIS A 104 -0.08 -7.38 -3.19
C HIS A 104 -0.20 -8.44 -4.29
N ASP A 105 -1.26 -9.27 -4.25
CA ASP A 105 -1.53 -10.25 -5.32
C ASP A 105 -1.99 -9.58 -6.62
N PHE A 106 -2.72 -8.47 -6.53
CA PHE A 106 -3.12 -7.65 -7.70
C PHE A 106 -1.88 -7.18 -8.47
N MET A 107 -0.98 -6.43 -7.82
CA MET A 107 0.21 -5.86 -8.47
C MET A 107 1.12 -6.94 -9.09
N LYS A 108 1.28 -8.06 -8.40
CA LYS A 108 2.10 -9.20 -8.86
C LYS A 108 1.56 -9.89 -10.11
N ASN A 109 0.28 -9.76 -10.43
CA ASN A 109 -0.36 -10.44 -11.56
C ASN A 109 -0.70 -9.50 -12.74
N LEU A 110 -0.27 -8.23 -12.67
CA LEU A 110 -0.21 -7.33 -13.83
C LEU A 110 1.00 -7.70 -14.70
N SER A 111 0.81 -7.77 -16.02
CA SER A 111 1.90 -7.69 -16.99
C SER A 111 2.49 -6.27 -17.05
N PRO A 112 3.66 -6.05 -17.67
CA PRO A 112 4.25 -4.72 -17.81
C PRO A 112 3.31 -3.69 -18.45
N ASP A 113 2.58 -4.07 -19.50
CA ASP A 113 1.62 -3.19 -20.19
C ASP A 113 0.39 -2.89 -19.31
N GLU A 114 -0.12 -3.88 -18.58
CA GLU A 114 -1.22 -3.68 -17.62
C GLU A 114 -0.80 -2.83 -16.43
N LEU A 115 0.46 -2.93 -16.01
CA LEU A 115 1.02 -2.10 -14.96
C LEU A 115 1.15 -0.64 -15.42
N ASP A 116 1.61 -0.41 -16.65
CA ASP A 116 1.59 0.92 -17.28
C ASP A 116 0.17 1.49 -17.34
N ILE A 117 -0.83 0.69 -17.75
CA ILE A 117 -2.24 1.11 -17.75
C ILE A 117 -2.74 1.41 -16.33
N PHE A 118 -2.37 0.60 -15.33
CA PHE A 118 -2.77 0.82 -13.94
C PHE A 118 -2.24 2.15 -13.40
N LEU A 119 -1.03 2.51 -13.82
CA LEU A 119 -0.24 3.64 -13.34
C LEU A 119 -0.40 4.93 -14.16
N ALA A 120 -0.76 4.85 -15.44
CA ALA A 120 -0.84 6.00 -16.36
C ALA A 120 -1.71 7.14 -15.80
N GLU A 121 -1.16 8.35 -15.72
CA GLU A 121 -1.62 9.48 -14.90
C GLU A 121 -3.13 9.86 -14.97
N ASN A 122 -3.63 10.39 -13.84
CA ASN A 122 -4.76 11.33 -13.78
C ASN A 122 -6.18 10.88 -14.21
N ARG A 123 -6.52 9.58 -14.26
CA ARG A 123 -7.92 9.15 -14.43
C ARG A 123 -8.32 8.02 -13.49
N GLN A 124 -9.43 8.22 -12.78
CA GLN A 124 -10.25 7.10 -12.33
C GLN A 124 -10.61 6.24 -13.55
N PHE A 125 -10.49 4.93 -13.42
CA PHE A 125 -10.98 4.00 -14.43
C PHE A 125 -12.48 4.23 -14.64
N LYS A 126 -12.91 4.20 -15.90
CA LYS A 126 -14.33 4.23 -16.29
C LYS A 126 -14.83 2.83 -16.64
N ASP A 127 -13.97 2.07 -17.30
CA ASP A 127 -14.15 0.67 -17.68
C ASP A 127 -13.03 -0.18 -17.06
N ASN A 128 -13.19 -1.51 -17.02
CA ASN A 128 -12.19 -2.42 -16.44
C ASN A 128 -11.16 -2.83 -17.53
N PRO A 129 -9.95 -2.24 -17.57
CA PRO A 129 -8.95 -2.57 -18.60
C PRO A 129 -8.37 -3.98 -18.42
N PHE A 130 -8.53 -4.59 -17.24
CA PHE A 130 -8.03 -5.92 -16.88
C PHE A 130 -9.09 -7.02 -17.03
N SER A 131 -10.22 -6.71 -17.68
CA SER A 131 -11.36 -7.61 -17.91
C SER A 131 -11.05 -8.88 -18.73
N SER A 132 -9.88 -8.95 -19.38
CA SER A 132 -9.35 -10.15 -20.03
C SER A 132 -8.44 -10.99 -19.11
N ASN A 133 -7.91 -10.41 -18.04
CA ASN A 133 -6.96 -11.06 -17.14
C ASN A 133 -7.68 -11.82 -16.02
N LYS A 134 -7.91 -13.12 -16.27
CA LYS A 134 -8.61 -14.04 -15.34
C LYS A 134 -8.05 -14.06 -13.91
N LYS A 135 -6.78 -13.73 -13.70
CA LYS A 135 -6.20 -13.66 -12.36
C LYS A 135 -6.64 -12.38 -11.64
N ILE A 136 -6.58 -11.25 -12.33
CA ILE A 136 -7.02 -9.95 -11.79
C ILE A 136 -8.53 -9.97 -11.51
N ILE A 137 -9.34 -10.54 -12.41
CA ILE A 137 -10.79 -10.74 -12.18
C ILE A 137 -11.01 -11.52 -10.87
N LYS A 138 -10.33 -12.66 -10.69
CA LYS A 138 -10.44 -13.44 -9.45
C LYS A 138 -10.00 -12.63 -8.22
N ILE A 139 -8.93 -11.83 -8.31
CA ILE A 139 -8.47 -10.99 -7.19
C ILE A 139 -9.49 -9.91 -6.84
N ILE A 140 -10.22 -9.37 -7.83
CA ILE A 140 -11.35 -8.43 -7.62
C ILE A 140 -12.55 -9.15 -6.97
N GLU A 141 -12.89 -10.38 -7.40
CA GLU A 141 -13.93 -11.19 -6.74
C GLU A 141 -13.56 -11.53 -5.29
N ASP A 142 -12.31 -11.94 -5.05
CA ASP A 142 -11.79 -12.21 -3.72
C ASP A 142 -11.74 -10.92 -2.87
N ALA A 143 -11.47 -9.75 -3.45
CA ALA A 143 -11.55 -8.44 -2.79
C ALA A 143 -12.97 -8.15 -2.23
N LYS A 144 -14.00 -8.32 -3.07
CA LYS A 144 -15.41 -8.19 -2.65
C LYS A 144 -15.76 -9.15 -1.53
N LYS A 145 -15.41 -10.43 -1.70
CA LYS A 145 -15.86 -11.51 -0.82
C LYS A 145 -15.10 -11.58 0.51
N ASN A 146 -13.79 -11.33 0.49
CA ASN A 146 -12.90 -11.63 1.61
C ASN A 146 -12.17 -10.40 2.18
N TYR A 147 -12.20 -9.24 1.52
CA TYR A 147 -11.41 -8.08 1.93
C TYR A 147 -12.24 -6.81 2.19
N GLY A 148 -13.51 -6.98 2.54
CA GLY A 148 -14.39 -5.90 3.04
C GLY A 148 -14.97 -4.99 1.96
N MET A 149 -14.86 -5.38 0.67
CA MET A 149 -15.34 -4.60 -0.47
C MET A 149 -16.68 -5.11 -1.01
N THR A 150 -17.55 -5.67 -0.15
CA THR A 150 -18.75 -6.43 -0.56
C THR A 150 -19.73 -5.62 -1.42
N GLY A 151 -19.85 -4.31 -1.19
CA GLY A 151 -20.67 -3.39 -1.98
C GLY A 151 -19.96 -2.75 -3.19
N PHE A 152 -18.67 -3.02 -3.42
CA PHE A 152 -17.90 -2.36 -4.47
C PHE A 152 -18.06 -3.08 -5.82
N ASN A 153 -18.22 -2.31 -6.90
CA ASN A 153 -18.05 -2.80 -8.26
C ASN A 153 -16.55 -2.87 -8.65
N ASP A 154 -16.24 -3.52 -9.78
CA ASP A 154 -14.86 -3.71 -10.26
C ASP A 154 -14.08 -2.38 -10.37
N ILE A 155 -14.75 -1.34 -10.87
CA ILE A 155 -14.16 -0.03 -11.13
C ILE A 155 -13.84 0.68 -9.82
N GLN A 156 -14.74 0.62 -8.83
CA GLN A 156 -14.50 1.13 -7.48
C GLN A 156 -13.30 0.42 -6.82
N ILE A 157 -13.13 -0.89 -7.00
CA ILE A 157 -11.96 -1.63 -6.46
C ILE A 157 -10.66 -1.22 -7.14
N LEU A 158 -10.65 -1.12 -8.47
CA LEU A 158 -9.47 -0.66 -9.21
C LEU A 158 -9.09 0.78 -8.84
N ASN A 159 -10.08 1.66 -8.68
CA ASN A 159 -9.88 3.03 -8.21
C ASN A 159 -9.42 3.07 -6.75
N TYR A 160 -9.92 2.20 -5.86
CA TYR A 160 -9.44 2.07 -4.49
C TYR A 160 -7.97 1.64 -4.44
N TYR A 161 -7.62 0.60 -5.21
CA TYR A 161 -6.23 0.15 -5.33
C TYR A 161 -5.30 1.25 -5.84
N ARG A 162 -5.75 2.07 -6.79
CA ARG A 162 -4.95 3.17 -7.34
C ARG A 162 -4.86 4.39 -6.42
N THR A 163 -5.96 4.81 -5.81
CA THR A 163 -6.03 6.09 -5.07
C THR A 163 -5.79 5.96 -3.57
N ILE A 164 -5.92 4.75 -3.00
CA ILE A 164 -5.74 4.50 -1.56
C ILE A 164 -4.62 3.47 -1.31
N SER A 165 -4.66 2.30 -1.96
CA SER A 165 -3.69 1.23 -1.66
C SER A 165 -2.29 1.53 -2.21
N LEU A 166 -2.17 1.94 -3.48
CA LEU A 166 -0.92 2.36 -4.11
C LEU A 166 -0.17 3.41 -3.27
N PRO A 167 -0.74 4.59 -2.95
CA PRO A 167 -0.03 5.57 -2.14
C PRO A 167 0.34 5.05 -0.75
N ALA A 168 -0.56 4.33 -0.08
CA ALA A 168 -0.31 3.85 1.28
C ALA A 168 0.72 2.69 1.39
N ILE A 169 0.89 1.91 0.33
CA ILE A 169 1.70 0.68 0.33
C ILE A 169 3.02 0.90 -0.40
N VAL A 170 2.99 1.58 -1.54
CA VAL A 170 4.15 1.75 -2.42
C VAL A 170 4.98 2.97 -2.04
N PHE A 171 4.38 4.11 -1.67
CA PHE A 171 5.18 5.32 -1.39
C PHE A 171 6.17 5.14 -0.22
N PRO A 172 5.84 4.45 0.89
CA PRO A 172 6.83 4.16 1.94
C PRO A 172 7.99 3.28 1.45
N VAL A 173 7.73 2.39 0.50
CA VAL A 173 8.74 1.50 -0.09
C VAL A 173 9.69 2.29 -0.99
N VAL A 174 9.15 3.20 -1.80
CA VAL A 174 9.92 4.10 -2.65
C VAL A 174 10.74 5.08 -1.81
N TYR A 175 10.17 5.64 -0.73
CA TYR A 175 10.92 6.44 0.23
C TYR A 175 12.12 5.68 0.82
N ASP A 176 11.91 4.46 1.32
CA ASP A 176 12.98 3.64 1.88
C ASP A 176 14.08 3.35 0.84
N LEU A 177 13.71 3.06 -0.41
CA LEU A 177 14.64 2.87 -1.52
C LEU A 177 15.47 4.14 -1.80
N LEU A 178 14.81 5.30 -1.98
CA LEU A 178 15.49 6.57 -2.28
C LEU A 178 16.41 7.00 -1.13
N ALA A 179 15.97 6.85 0.12
CA ALA A 179 16.77 7.11 1.31
C ALA A 179 17.98 6.16 1.42
N PHE A 180 17.81 4.88 1.06
CA PHE A 180 18.92 3.92 0.99
C PHE A 180 19.93 4.31 -0.09
N LEU A 181 19.48 4.68 -1.29
CA LEU A 181 20.35 5.13 -2.38
C LEU A 181 21.11 6.41 -2.02
N ALA A 182 20.47 7.37 -1.32
CA ALA A 182 21.10 8.61 -0.87
C ALA A 182 22.23 8.35 0.13
N LYS A 183 21.99 7.47 1.11
CA LYS A 183 22.97 7.03 2.13
C LYS A 183 24.30 6.53 1.54
N TYR A 184 24.30 6.03 0.31
CA TYR A 184 25.50 5.56 -0.40
C TYR A 184 25.95 6.44 -1.57
N GLY A 185 25.36 7.62 -1.74
CA GLY A 185 25.69 8.53 -2.86
C GLY A 185 25.31 7.97 -4.24
N ALA A 186 24.42 6.98 -4.30
CA ALA A 186 23.96 6.34 -5.53
C ALA A 186 22.65 6.96 -6.06
N LEU A 187 22.01 7.85 -5.29
CA LEU A 187 20.74 8.47 -5.67
C LEU A 187 20.85 9.35 -6.92
N SER A 188 21.92 10.13 -7.08
CA SER A 188 22.11 10.96 -8.29
C SER A 188 22.27 10.12 -9.55
N ASP A 189 23.03 9.01 -9.48
CA ASP A 189 23.23 8.07 -10.60
C ASP A 189 21.90 7.38 -10.97
N PHE A 190 21.12 6.98 -9.96
CA PHE A 190 19.77 6.42 -10.13
C PHE A 190 18.80 7.43 -10.76
N MET A 191 18.81 8.69 -10.30
CA MET A 191 17.98 9.76 -10.86
C MET A 191 18.40 10.13 -12.29
N ALA A 192 19.68 10.02 -12.64
CA ALA A 192 20.19 10.18 -14.01
C ALA A 192 19.83 9.02 -14.96
N GLY A 193 19.35 7.87 -14.44
CA GLY A 193 18.99 6.71 -15.26
C GLY A 193 20.12 5.71 -15.50
N ASP A 194 21.30 5.92 -14.90
CA ASP A 194 22.44 5.01 -15.00
C ASP A 194 22.29 3.86 -13.99
N PHE A 195 21.28 3.01 -14.23
CA PHE A 195 20.92 1.92 -13.31
C PHE A 195 22.03 0.88 -13.17
N ASN A 196 22.74 0.57 -14.27
CA ASN A 196 23.89 -0.32 -14.25
C ASN A 196 25.02 0.21 -13.36
N ARG A 197 25.31 1.52 -13.41
CA ARG A 197 26.25 2.15 -12.47
C ARG A 197 25.72 2.22 -11.05
N THR A 198 24.42 2.44 -10.86
CA THR A 198 23.78 2.38 -9.53
C THR A 198 23.97 0.99 -8.91
N ILE A 199 23.69 -0.09 -9.64
CA ILE A 199 23.90 -1.48 -9.20
C ILE A 199 25.39 -1.82 -9.07
N GLN A 200 26.27 -1.29 -9.93
CA GLN A 200 27.72 -1.46 -9.76
C GLN A 200 28.22 -0.74 -8.51
N ASN A 201 27.74 0.46 -8.21
CA ASN A 201 28.05 1.18 -6.98
C ASN A 201 27.48 0.45 -5.75
N LEU A 202 26.24 -0.06 -5.79
CA LEU A 202 25.63 -0.85 -4.73
C LEU A 202 26.34 -2.20 -4.50
N SER A 203 26.66 -2.95 -5.54
CA SER A 203 27.46 -4.18 -5.44
C SER A 203 28.94 -3.91 -5.11
N SER A 204 29.40 -2.67 -5.32
CA SER A 204 30.64 -2.18 -4.74
C SER A 204 30.53 -1.85 -3.25
N ILE A 205 29.35 -1.68 -2.64
CA ILE A 205 29.23 -1.55 -1.17
C ILE A 205 29.68 -2.86 -0.49
N GLU A 206 29.41 -4.03 -1.10
CA GLU A 206 29.95 -5.31 -0.62
C GLU A 206 31.49 -5.42 -0.79
N LYS A 207 32.11 -4.59 -1.63
CA LYS A 207 33.53 -4.73 -2.05
C LYS A 207 34.45 -3.56 -1.68
N ASN A 208 33.93 -2.35 -1.48
CA ASN A 208 34.68 -1.12 -1.22
C ASN A 208 35.09 -1.01 0.25
N LYS A 209 36.05 -1.86 0.62
CA LYS A 209 36.76 -1.86 1.90
C LYS A 209 37.69 -0.65 2.11
N LYS A 210 37.61 0.41 1.29
CA LYS A 210 38.59 1.53 1.27
C LYS A 210 37.90 2.90 1.06
N SER A 211 38.07 3.80 2.04
CA SER A 211 37.75 5.25 2.01
C SER A 211 36.25 5.61 1.87
N ARG A 212 35.43 5.77 2.92
CA ARG A 212 35.57 6.64 4.11
C ARG A 212 34.69 6.08 5.24
N ARG A 213 35.22 6.00 6.49
CA ARG A 213 34.61 5.30 7.64
C ARG A 213 34.07 3.91 7.26
N VAL A 214 34.96 2.92 7.20
CA VAL A 214 34.61 1.50 6.98
C VAL A 214 33.45 1.12 7.93
N PRO A 215 32.28 0.71 7.42
CA PRO A 215 31.20 0.23 8.27
C PRO A 215 31.71 -0.93 9.12
N THR A 216 31.38 -0.95 10.42
CA THR A 216 31.66 -2.14 11.23
C THR A 216 30.98 -3.35 10.58
N ARG A 217 31.52 -4.55 10.76
CA ARG A 217 30.93 -5.78 10.20
C ARG A 217 29.41 -5.89 10.49
N LYS A 218 29.00 -5.53 11.71
CA LYS A 218 27.59 -5.47 12.13
C LYS A 218 26.75 -4.45 11.34
N GLN A 219 27.34 -3.31 10.97
CA GLN A 219 26.68 -2.29 10.17
C GLN A 219 26.50 -2.77 8.72
N ALA A 220 27.53 -3.36 8.11
CA ALA A 220 27.42 -3.95 6.76
C ALA A 220 26.41 -5.12 6.69
N GLU A 221 26.37 -5.98 7.72
CA GLU A 221 25.38 -7.05 7.85
C GLU A 221 23.94 -6.48 7.99
N LYS A 222 23.76 -5.40 8.78
CA LYS A 222 22.48 -4.67 8.89
C LYS A 222 22.07 -4.03 7.56
N ASP A 223 23.00 -3.38 6.87
CA ASP A 223 22.77 -2.66 5.62
C ASP A 223 22.42 -3.62 4.46
N SER A 224 23.05 -4.80 4.41
CA SER A 224 22.71 -5.87 3.46
C SER A 224 21.31 -6.44 3.71
N LEU A 225 20.89 -6.56 4.98
CA LEU A 225 19.54 -6.97 5.35
C LEU A 225 18.50 -5.88 5.02
N GLU A 226 18.81 -4.61 5.29
CA GLU A 226 17.98 -3.45 4.92
C GLU A 226 17.74 -3.41 3.40
N TRP A 227 18.80 -3.57 2.59
CA TRP A 227 18.69 -3.66 1.13
C TRP A 227 17.79 -4.82 0.68
N LYS A 228 18.01 -6.03 1.20
CA LYS A 228 17.19 -7.20 0.85
C LYS A 228 15.73 -7.00 1.20
N ASN A 229 15.43 -6.45 2.38
CA ASN A 229 14.05 -6.15 2.76
C ASN A 229 13.40 -5.09 1.85
N ILE A 230 14.17 -4.11 1.36
CA ILE A 230 13.69 -3.10 0.39
C ILE A 230 13.44 -3.74 -0.99
N ILE A 231 14.25 -4.71 -1.41
CA ILE A 231 14.17 -5.43 -2.70
C ILE A 231 13.23 -6.66 -2.68
N GLU A 232 12.85 -7.17 -1.52
CA GLU A 232 11.73 -8.11 -1.35
C GLU A 232 10.38 -7.38 -1.25
N ARG A 233 10.39 -6.13 -0.76
CA ARG A 233 9.50 -5.06 -1.23
C ARG A 233 9.98 -4.63 -2.64
N THR A 234 9.30 -3.72 -3.36
CA THR A 234 9.51 -3.43 -4.82
C THR A 234 9.36 -4.60 -5.79
N GLN A 235 9.72 -5.85 -5.43
CA GLN A 235 9.33 -7.07 -6.14
C GLN A 235 7.80 -7.18 -6.39
N PHE A 236 7.00 -6.36 -5.69
CA PHE A 236 5.60 -6.05 -6.00
C PHE A 236 5.29 -5.84 -7.48
N PHE A 237 6.25 -5.35 -8.27
CA PHE A 237 6.01 -4.95 -9.65
C PHE A 237 6.31 -6.02 -10.71
N SER A 238 7.07 -7.09 -10.40
CA SER A 238 7.44 -8.16 -11.37
C SER A 238 8.04 -7.71 -12.72
N ILE A 239 8.58 -6.48 -12.79
CA ILE A 239 9.15 -5.84 -13.98
C ILE A 239 10.68 -5.79 -13.94
N SER A 240 11.30 -5.42 -15.06
CA SER A 240 12.72 -5.05 -15.08
C SER A 240 12.97 -3.79 -14.25
N ASP A 241 14.16 -3.70 -13.67
CA ASP A 241 14.52 -2.57 -12.81
C ASP A 241 14.49 -1.21 -13.55
N GLU A 242 14.77 -1.21 -14.85
CA GLU A 242 14.69 -0.05 -15.74
C GLU A 242 13.24 0.46 -15.85
N LYS A 243 12.27 -0.46 -15.94
CA LYS A 243 10.84 -0.13 -15.98
C LYS A 243 10.33 0.30 -14.62
N LEU A 244 10.85 -0.30 -13.54
CA LEU A 244 10.59 0.14 -12.17
C LEU A 244 11.07 1.58 -11.93
N LEU A 245 12.23 1.94 -12.48
CA LEU A 245 12.78 3.28 -12.41
C LEU A 245 11.91 4.30 -13.16
N GLU A 246 11.44 3.94 -14.36
CA GLU A 246 10.51 4.77 -15.14
C GLU A 246 9.20 5.01 -14.37
N ILE A 247 8.60 3.95 -13.84
CA ILE A 247 7.38 4.00 -13.01
C ILE A 247 7.58 4.85 -11.75
N ILE A 248 8.72 4.72 -11.06
CA ILE A 248 9.03 5.54 -9.88
C ILE A 248 9.12 7.02 -10.26
N LYS A 249 9.80 7.36 -11.35
CA LYS A 249 10.04 8.75 -11.77
C LYS A 249 8.83 9.43 -12.40
N ASN A 250 8.10 8.72 -13.25
CA ASN A 250 7.10 9.30 -14.14
C ASN A 250 5.67 9.08 -13.66
N VAL A 251 5.45 8.23 -12.65
CA VAL A 251 4.14 8.04 -12.03
C VAL A 251 4.19 8.24 -10.52
N ILE A 252 4.99 7.46 -9.81
CA ILE A 252 4.92 7.44 -8.34
C ILE A 252 5.33 8.79 -7.75
N LEU A 253 6.46 9.36 -8.17
CA LEU A 253 6.89 10.68 -7.69
C LEU A 253 5.92 11.81 -8.12
N PRO A 254 5.40 11.88 -9.36
CA PRO A 254 4.38 12.87 -9.75
C PRO A 254 3.05 12.76 -8.96
N GLU A 255 2.52 11.54 -8.81
CA GLU A 255 1.25 11.23 -8.10
C GLU A 255 1.41 11.22 -6.56
N MET A 256 2.63 11.36 -6.03
CA MET A 256 2.84 11.64 -4.60
C MET A 256 2.31 13.05 -4.26
N ASP A 257 1.47 13.10 -3.23
CA ASP A 257 1.02 14.35 -2.60
C ASP A 257 2.19 15.34 -2.44
N PRO A 258 2.04 16.62 -2.85
CA PRO A 258 3.15 17.57 -2.88
C PRO A 258 3.85 17.74 -1.53
N ASP A 259 3.10 17.81 -0.43
CA ASP A 259 3.67 17.96 0.92
C ASP A 259 4.41 16.69 1.37
N ILE A 260 3.91 15.51 0.99
CA ILE A 260 4.58 14.23 1.26
C ILE A 260 5.83 14.08 0.38
N ARG A 261 5.79 14.49 -0.88
CA ARG A 261 6.92 14.47 -1.81
C ARG A 261 8.01 15.44 -1.39
N GLU A 262 7.65 16.69 -1.12
CA GLU A 262 8.59 17.71 -0.66
C GLU A 262 9.21 17.31 0.67
N ARG A 263 8.41 16.80 1.62
CA ARG A 263 8.91 16.27 2.89
C ARG A 263 9.78 15.02 2.70
N THR A 264 9.48 14.16 1.74
CA THR A 264 10.30 13.00 1.36
C THR A 264 11.66 13.45 0.86
N LEU A 265 11.71 14.33 -0.14
CA LEU A 265 12.94 14.83 -0.74
C LEU A 265 13.74 15.67 0.27
N SER A 266 13.09 16.61 0.97
CA SER A 266 13.69 17.43 2.03
C SER A 266 14.25 16.61 3.19
N ASN A 267 13.55 15.54 3.63
CA ASN A 267 14.10 14.62 4.63
C ASN A 267 15.33 13.88 4.10
N ILE A 268 15.37 13.49 2.82
CA ILE A 268 16.54 12.86 2.21
C ILE A 268 17.70 13.87 2.14
N SER A 269 17.48 15.07 1.64
CA SER A 269 18.49 16.14 1.58
C SER A 269 19.02 16.52 2.95
N THR A 270 18.16 16.75 3.93
CA THR A 270 18.54 17.11 5.31
C THR A 270 19.30 15.98 6.01
N ARG A 271 18.91 14.72 5.80
CA ARG A 271 19.49 13.56 6.50
C ARG A 271 20.80 13.08 5.89
N PHE A 272 21.00 13.25 4.58
CA PHE A 272 22.13 12.70 3.84
C PHE A 272 23.03 13.75 3.17
N GLY A 273 22.66 15.03 3.19
CA GLY A 273 23.48 16.13 2.66
C GLY A 273 23.57 16.12 1.13
N VAL A 274 22.47 15.80 0.46
CA VAL A 274 22.37 15.73 -1.01
C VAL A 274 21.33 16.75 -1.47
N ASP A 275 21.72 17.74 -2.27
CA ASP A 275 20.76 18.61 -2.95
C ASP A 275 20.04 17.81 -4.05
N LEU A 276 18.70 17.90 -4.07
CA LEU A 276 17.78 17.11 -4.91
C LEU A 276 16.73 18.00 -5.56
#